data_AF-A0A537ZLW5-F1
#
_entry.id   AF-A0A537ZLW5-F1
#
_cell.length_a   1.000
_cell.length_b   1.000
_cell.length_c   1.000
_cell.angle_alpha   90.00
_cell.angle_beta   90.00
_cell.angle_gamma   90.00
#
_symmetry.space_group_name_H-M   'P 1'
#
loop_
_entity.id
_entity.type
_entity.pdbx_description
1 polymer ?
#
loop_
_entity_poly.entity_id
_entity_poly.type
_entity_poly.pdbx_seq_one_letter_code
_entity_poly.pdbx_strand_id
1 'polypeptide(L)'
;MPGVIGPDRVRVVVQPALTVPGVDGVEVLFIHEWTGLTRFASSAIHQSTWQEDTGIRVRVVKGGRIGVAASNDFSEEGARRAAESAREMAEVVAPDPLFPGLAPPQPVPESDHFDEATASTTPDRRAEGVATLIAQCGRGLMASGAFETAASEVGLLNTEGQFCWAPSTQASVTTVVTADEGGSGFAETFASTLAEVDPEAVGRRAATKA
;
A
#
# COMPACT_ATOMS: atom_id res chain seq x y z
N MET A 1 -9.09 -3.19 14.21
CA MET A 1 -8.50 -2.89 12.90
C MET A 1 -7.32 -3.83 12.72
N PRO A 2 -7.05 -4.32 11.51
CA PRO A 2 -5.82 -5.06 11.27
C PRO A 2 -4.64 -4.18 11.65
N GLY A 3 -3.60 -4.82 12.13
CA GLY A 3 -2.34 -4.18 12.44
C GLY A 3 -1.25 -4.88 11.66
N VAL A 4 -0.04 -4.38 11.84
CA VAL A 4 1.17 -4.95 11.27
C VAL A 4 1.26 -6.46 11.54
N ILE A 5 1.44 -7.27 10.48
CA ILE A 5 1.71 -8.71 10.58
C ILE A 5 3.13 -8.92 11.13
N GLY A 6 4.08 -8.14 10.63
CA GLY A 6 5.43 -8.04 11.20
C GLY A 6 6.40 -9.10 10.66
N PRO A 7 7.71 -8.82 10.82
CA PRO A 7 8.78 -9.54 10.13
C PRO A 7 8.84 -11.03 10.52
N ASP A 8 8.61 -11.37 11.79
CA ASP A 8 8.69 -12.75 12.27
C ASP A 8 7.59 -13.63 11.69
N ARG A 9 6.36 -13.11 11.63
CA ARG A 9 5.23 -13.84 11.08
C ARG A 9 5.37 -14.01 9.57
N VAL A 10 5.86 -12.97 8.87
CA VAL A 10 6.17 -13.05 7.44
C VAL A 10 7.19 -14.16 7.17
N ARG A 11 8.29 -14.22 7.92
CA ARG A 11 9.30 -15.30 7.78
C ARG A 11 8.67 -16.68 7.89
N VAL A 12 7.85 -16.90 8.91
CA VAL A 12 7.19 -18.20 9.14
C VAL A 12 6.29 -18.57 7.96
N VAL A 13 5.43 -17.65 7.51
CA VAL A 13 4.44 -17.93 6.46
C VAL A 13 5.09 -18.21 5.12
N VAL A 14 6.15 -17.48 4.75
CA VAL A 14 6.77 -17.65 3.42
C VAL A 14 7.83 -18.75 3.36
N GLN A 15 8.27 -19.27 4.50
CA GLN A 15 9.33 -20.28 4.58
C GLN A 15 9.09 -21.48 3.65
N PRO A 16 7.88 -22.04 3.53
CA PRO A 16 7.62 -23.15 2.60
C PRO A 16 7.92 -22.83 1.13
N ALA A 17 7.65 -21.60 0.68
CA ALA A 17 7.92 -21.18 -0.69
C ALA A 17 9.42 -21.24 -1.00
N LEU A 18 10.27 -20.84 -0.04
CA LEU A 18 11.73 -20.84 -0.17
C LEU A 18 12.34 -22.25 -0.24
N THR A 19 11.56 -23.28 0.07
CA THR A 19 12.03 -24.68 0.15
C THR A 19 11.50 -25.56 -0.99
N VAL A 20 10.89 -24.96 -2.02
CA VAL A 20 10.38 -25.73 -3.17
C VAL A 20 11.53 -26.49 -3.85
N PRO A 21 11.38 -27.80 -4.13
CA PRO A 21 12.50 -28.61 -4.63
C PRO A 21 12.73 -28.43 -6.14
N GLY A 22 13.97 -28.64 -6.56
CA GLY A 22 14.37 -28.72 -7.96
C GLY A 22 14.46 -27.36 -8.66
N VAL A 23 14.82 -26.31 -7.92
CA VAL A 23 15.00 -24.94 -8.39
C VAL A 23 16.34 -24.41 -7.89
N ASP A 24 16.90 -23.42 -8.58
CA ASP A 24 18.17 -22.79 -8.22
C ASP A 24 17.98 -21.69 -7.17
N GLY A 25 16.81 -21.04 -7.18
CA GLY A 25 16.50 -20.02 -6.19
C GLY A 25 15.04 -19.60 -6.17
N VAL A 26 14.65 -18.98 -5.06
CA VAL A 26 13.32 -18.44 -4.83
C VAL A 26 13.43 -17.06 -4.19
N GLU A 27 12.56 -16.15 -4.61
CA GLU A 27 12.33 -14.86 -3.97
C GLU A 27 10.83 -14.69 -3.71
N VAL A 28 10.49 -14.23 -2.52
CA VAL A 28 9.12 -13.92 -2.10
C VAL A 28 9.04 -12.44 -1.77
N LEU A 29 8.18 -11.73 -2.48
CA LEU A 29 7.74 -10.38 -2.15
C LEU A 29 6.40 -10.47 -1.42
N PHE A 30 6.37 -10.07 -0.17
CA PHE A 30 5.18 -9.94 0.66
C PHE A 30 4.72 -8.47 0.66
N ILE A 31 3.41 -8.26 0.53
CA ILE A 31 2.77 -6.95 0.61
C ILE A 31 1.50 -7.12 1.44
N HIS A 32 1.36 -6.32 2.50
CA HIS A 32 0.12 -6.16 3.24
C HIS A 32 -0.22 -4.67 3.30
N GLU A 33 -1.45 -4.31 2.96
CA GLU A 33 -1.92 -2.93 2.91
C GLU A 33 -3.32 -2.84 3.51
N TRP A 34 -3.58 -1.79 4.29
CA TRP A 34 -4.93 -1.42 4.67
C TRP A 34 -5.15 0.08 4.51
N THR A 35 -6.30 0.42 3.95
CA THR A 35 -6.61 1.77 3.48
C THR A 35 -8.02 2.16 3.91
N GLY A 36 -8.16 3.37 4.40
CA GLY A 36 -9.42 4.00 4.75
C GLY A 36 -9.67 5.23 3.90
N LEU A 37 -10.85 5.32 3.30
CA LEU A 37 -11.20 6.35 2.33
C LEU A 37 -12.56 6.98 2.65
N THR A 38 -12.61 8.31 2.68
CA THR A 38 -13.84 9.09 2.76
C THR A 38 -13.94 10.00 1.55
N ARG A 39 -14.82 9.68 0.60
CA ARG A 39 -15.12 10.56 -0.55
C ARG A 39 -16.34 11.42 -0.29
N PHE A 40 -16.25 12.67 -0.73
CA PHE A 40 -17.31 13.66 -0.63
C PHE A 40 -17.49 14.40 -1.95
N ALA A 41 -18.72 14.82 -2.20
CA ALA A 41 -19.13 15.57 -3.38
C ALA A 41 -20.30 16.46 -3.01
N SER A 42 -20.40 17.63 -3.64
CA SER A 42 -21.41 18.64 -3.30
C SER A 42 -21.46 18.93 -1.78
N SER A 43 -20.28 18.97 -1.15
CA SER A 43 -20.11 19.20 0.30
C SER A 43 -20.81 18.16 1.20
N ALA A 44 -21.04 16.95 0.70
CA ALA A 44 -21.58 15.83 1.46
C ALA A 44 -20.75 14.56 1.24
N ILE A 45 -20.54 13.78 2.31
CA ILE A 45 -19.89 12.47 2.21
C ILE A 45 -20.83 11.53 1.45
N HIS A 46 -20.33 10.90 0.39
CA HIS A 46 -21.11 9.95 -0.42
C HIS A 46 -20.52 8.54 -0.40
N GLN A 47 -19.26 8.36 0.02
CA GLN A 47 -18.64 7.05 0.16
C GLN A 47 -17.68 7.04 1.35
N SER A 48 -17.82 6.03 2.21
CA SER A 48 -16.84 5.68 3.23
C SER A 48 -16.48 4.21 3.04
N THR A 49 -15.21 3.91 2.81
CA THR A 49 -14.74 2.56 2.50
C THR A 49 -13.49 2.27 3.30
N TRP A 50 -13.35 1.01 3.68
CA TRP A 50 -12.16 0.47 4.29
C TRP A 50 -11.81 -0.82 3.56
N GLN A 51 -10.53 -1.00 3.26
CA GLN A 51 -9.98 -2.13 2.53
C GLN A 51 -8.73 -2.64 3.25
N GLU A 52 -8.54 -3.95 3.20
CA GLU A 52 -7.32 -4.65 3.59
C GLU A 52 -7.01 -5.68 2.51
N ASP A 53 -5.76 -5.77 2.11
CA ASP A 53 -5.25 -6.77 1.18
C ASP A 53 -3.91 -7.31 1.68
N THR A 54 -3.73 -8.62 1.54
CA THR A 54 -2.50 -9.32 1.93
C THR A 54 -2.15 -10.29 0.84
N GLY A 55 -0.94 -10.18 0.31
CA GLY A 55 -0.50 -11.01 -0.78
C GLY A 55 1.00 -11.29 -0.79
N ILE A 56 1.34 -12.31 -1.54
CA ILE A 56 2.71 -12.70 -1.86
C ILE A 56 2.88 -12.82 -3.37
N ARG A 57 4.06 -12.47 -3.85
CA ARG A 57 4.54 -12.76 -5.21
C ARG A 57 5.79 -13.61 -5.08
N VAL A 58 5.75 -14.81 -5.64
CA VAL A 58 6.84 -15.78 -5.57
C VAL A 58 7.48 -15.88 -6.94
N ARG A 59 8.78 -15.54 -7.00
CA ARG A 59 9.65 -15.74 -8.16
C ARG A 59 10.48 -17.00 -7.95
N VAL A 60 10.51 -17.87 -8.94
CA VAL A 60 11.34 -19.08 -8.96
C VAL A 60 12.32 -19.01 -10.12
N VAL A 61 13.57 -19.40 -9.88
CA VAL A 61 14.65 -19.49 -10.86
C VAL A 61 15.05 -20.95 -11.04
N LYS A 62 15.10 -21.45 -12.28
CA LYS A 62 15.50 -22.82 -12.62
C LYS A 62 16.20 -22.89 -13.98
N GLY A 63 17.48 -23.23 -14.02
CA GLY A 63 18.30 -23.29 -15.22
C GLY A 63 18.31 -21.97 -16.00
N GLY A 64 18.33 -20.84 -15.30
CA GLY A 64 18.21 -19.49 -15.89
C GLY A 64 16.80 -19.11 -16.38
N ARG A 65 15.79 -19.95 -16.14
CA ARG A 65 14.38 -19.67 -16.45
C ARG A 65 13.67 -19.10 -15.24
N ILE A 66 12.76 -18.16 -15.45
CA ILE A 66 12.10 -17.41 -14.37
C ILE A 66 10.60 -17.59 -14.49
N GLY A 67 9.97 -18.10 -13.43
CA GLY A 67 8.51 -18.12 -13.30
C GLY A 67 8.07 -17.29 -12.10
N VAL A 68 6.91 -16.64 -12.19
CA VAL A 68 6.38 -15.77 -11.14
C VAL A 68 4.90 -16.04 -10.94
N ALA A 69 4.50 -16.39 -9.72
CA ALA A 69 3.09 -16.53 -9.33
C ALA A 69 2.76 -15.55 -8.20
N ALA A 70 1.49 -15.14 -8.11
CA ALA A 70 0.97 -14.32 -7.02
C ALA A 70 -0.20 -15.02 -6.33
N SER A 71 -0.37 -14.80 -5.03
CA SER A 71 -1.45 -15.36 -4.22
C SER A 71 -1.82 -14.40 -3.09
N ASN A 72 -3.11 -14.34 -2.75
CA ASN A 72 -3.63 -13.66 -1.56
C ASN A 72 -3.94 -14.64 -0.40
N ASP A 73 -3.69 -15.93 -0.58
CA ASP A 73 -3.66 -16.89 0.52
C ASP A 73 -2.35 -16.74 1.28
N PHE A 74 -2.34 -15.86 2.27
CA PHE A 74 -1.21 -15.64 3.17
C PHE A 74 -1.14 -16.71 4.27
N SER A 75 -0.96 -17.97 3.84
CA SER A 75 -0.69 -19.11 4.69
C SER A 75 0.54 -19.86 4.18
N GLU A 76 1.13 -20.70 5.04
CA GLU A 76 2.26 -21.57 4.67
C GLU A 76 1.95 -22.45 3.45
N GLU A 77 0.73 -22.96 3.37
CA GLU A 77 0.26 -23.74 2.23
C GLU A 77 0.04 -22.87 0.99
N GLY A 78 -0.56 -21.68 1.15
CA GLY A 78 -0.71 -20.71 0.05
C GLY A 78 0.64 -20.31 -0.55
N ALA A 79 1.66 -20.10 0.29
CA ALA A 79 3.02 -19.81 -0.13
C ALA A 79 3.67 -20.97 -0.88
N ARG A 80 3.52 -22.20 -0.38
CA ARG A 80 3.99 -23.41 -1.07
C ARG A 80 3.37 -23.55 -2.46
N ARG A 81 2.04 -23.45 -2.57
CA ARG A 81 1.34 -23.55 -3.86
C ARG A 81 1.76 -22.47 -4.83
N ALA A 82 1.95 -21.23 -4.38
CA ALA A 82 2.45 -20.15 -5.22
C ALA A 82 3.86 -20.46 -5.77
N ALA A 83 4.75 -21.01 -4.93
CA ALA A 83 6.09 -21.43 -5.38
C ALA A 83 6.03 -22.59 -6.38
N GLU A 84 5.14 -23.57 -6.17
CA GLU A 84 4.93 -24.67 -7.11
C GLU A 84 4.43 -24.17 -8.47
N SER A 85 3.43 -23.28 -8.49
CA SER A 85 2.96 -22.66 -9.73
C SER A 85 4.04 -21.83 -10.42
N ALA A 86 4.83 -21.07 -9.66
CA ALA A 86 5.97 -20.32 -10.19
C ALA A 86 7.03 -21.26 -10.80
N ARG A 87 7.29 -22.41 -10.18
CA ARG A 87 8.20 -23.43 -10.71
C ARG A 87 7.67 -24.03 -12.02
N GLU A 88 6.39 -24.38 -12.10
CA GLU A 88 5.78 -24.90 -13.33
C GLU A 88 5.90 -23.89 -14.49
N MET A 89 5.70 -22.61 -14.21
CA MET A 89 5.94 -21.54 -15.20
C MET A 89 7.40 -21.45 -15.63
N ALA A 90 8.35 -21.58 -14.70
CA ALA A 90 9.78 -21.57 -15.02
C ALA A 90 10.16 -22.71 -15.98
N GLU A 91 9.45 -23.84 -15.98
CA GLU A 91 9.77 -24.98 -16.86
C GLU A 91 9.40 -24.74 -18.33
N VAL A 92 8.43 -23.87 -18.61
CA VAL A 92 7.90 -23.65 -19.97
C VAL A 92 8.42 -22.37 -20.64
N VAL A 93 9.07 -21.48 -19.90
CA VAL A 93 9.67 -20.24 -20.46
C VAL A 93 11.11 -20.45 -20.90
N ALA A 94 11.60 -19.65 -21.85
CA ALA A 94 13.00 -19.67 -22.26
C ALA A 94 13.92 -19.12 -21.14
N PRO A 95 15.19 -19.59 -21.06
CA PRO A 95 16.16 -18.98 -20.15
C PRO A 95 16.38 -17.51 -20.48
N ASP A 96 16.52 -16.68 -19.44
CA ASP A 96 16.87 -15.27 -19.55
C ASP A 96 18.38 -15.08 -19.32
N PRO A 97 19.18 -14.84 -20.38
CA PRO A 97 20.62 -14.65 -20.24
C PRO A 97 21.00 -13.31 -19.58
N LEU A 98 20.04 -12.40 -19.42
CA LEU A 98 20.25 -11.09 -18.78
C LEU A 98 19.82 -11.08 -17.32
N PHE A 99 19.32 -12.19 -16.79
CA PHE A 99 18.94 -12.27 -15.38
C PHE A 99 20.18 -12.15 -14.48
N PRO A 100 20.27 -11.11 -13.63
CA PRO A 100 21.46 -10.86 -12.83
C PRO A 100 21.62 -11.80 -11.63
N GLY A 101 20.66 -12.69 -11.40
CA GLY A 101 20.56 -13.50 -10.18
C GLY A 101 19.65 -12.86 -9.13
N LEU A 102 19.49 -13.56 -8.01
CA LEU A 102 18.79 -13.04 -6.84
C LEU A 102 19.73 -12.12 -6.04
N ALA A 103 19.14 -11.15 -5.32
CA ALA A 103 19.92 -10.22 -4.52
C ALA A 103 20.66 -10.96 -3.39
N PRO A 104 22.00 -10.85 -3.28
CA PRO A 104 22.72 -11.41 -2.14
C PRO A 104 22.37 -10.65 -0.85
N PRO A 105 22.67 -11.21 0.34
CA PRO A 105 22.44 -10.53 1.61
C PRO A 105 23.15 -9.18 1.65
N GLN A 106 22.41 -8.13 1.99
CA GLN A 106 22.86 -6.76 2.18
C GLN A 106 22.29 -6.17 3.47
N PRO A 107 23.01 -5.25 4.13
CA PRO A 107 22.46 -4.48 5.24
C PRO A 107 21.20 -3.73 4.81
N VAL A 108 20.15 -3.85 5.61
CA VAL A 108 18.88 -3.14 5.40
C VAL A 108 18.83 -1.98 6.39
N PRO A 109 18.71 -0.73 5.90
CA PRO A 109 18.53 0.41 6.80
C PRO A 109 17.24 0.27 7.61
N GLU A 110 17.28 0.71 8.87
CA GLU A 110 16.06 0.88 9.65
C GLU A 110 15.20 1.99 9.02
N SER A 111 13.88 1.79 9.00
CA SER A 111 12.91 2.76 8.50
C SER A 111 12.00 3.22 9.64
N ASP A 112 11.85 4.54 9.79
CA ASP A 112 10.92 5.17 10.73
C ASP A 112 9.81 5.88 9.96
N HIS A 113 9.05 5.11 9.16
CA HIS A 113 8.03 5.63 8.24
C HIS A 113 6.61 5.21 8.63
N PHE A 114 6.44 4.63 9.82
CA PHE A 114 5.16 4.08 10.27
C PHE A 114 4.65 4.82 11.50
N ASP A 115 3.53 5.53 11.33
CA ASP A 115 2.83 6.21 12.42
C ASP A 115 1.55 5.45 12.80
N GLU A 116 1.52 4.90 14.02
CA GLU A 116 0.39 4.12 14.54
C GLU A 116 -0.93 4.92 14.53
N ALA A 117 -0.87 6.23 14.79
CA ALA A 117 -2.06 7.08 14.76
C ALA A 117 -2.65 7.18 13.35
N THR A 118 -1.81 7.26 12.32
CA THR A 118 -2.20 7.25 10.91
C THR A 118 -2.77 5.89 10.52
N ALA A 119 -2.07 4.80 10.85
CA ALA A 119 -2.48 3.43 10.55
C ALA A 119 -3.83 3.05 11.16
N SER A 120 -4.14 3.59 12.35
CA SER A 120 -5.38 3.33 13.09
C SER A 120 -6.46 4.40 12.87
N THR A 121 -6.35 5.22 11.82
CA THR A 121 -7.32 6.30 11.57
C THR A 121 -8.73 5.74 11.32
N THR A 122 -9.66 6.16 12.18
CA THR A 122 -11.08 5.78 12.07
C THR A 122 -11.81 6.53 10.95
N PRO A 123 -12.91 5.98 10.43
CA PRO A 123 -13.80 6.70 9.52
C PRO A 123 -14.28 8.06 10.06
N ASP A 124 -14.58 8.14 11.36
CA ASP A 124 -15.05 9.36 12.02
C ASP A 124 -13.99 10.46 11.99
N ARG A 125 -12.72 10.12 12.27
CA ARG A 125 -11.59 11.07 12.18
C ARG A 125 -11.41 11.63 10.77
N ARG A 126 -11.55 10.80 9.73
CA ARG A 126 -11.53 11.29 8.34
C ARG A 126 -12.75 12.16 8.04
N ALA A 127 -13.93 11.81 8.53
CA ALA A 127 -15.15 12.60 8.36
C ALA A 127 -15.05 13.99 9.03
N GLU A 128 -14.46 14.07 10.23
CA GLU A 128 -14.15 15.34 10.91
C GLU A 128 -13.21 16.22 10.08
N GLY A 129 -12.18 15.64 9.47
CA GLY A 129 -11.29 16.37 8.56
C GLY A 129 -12.00 16.87 7.30
N VAL A 130 -12.85 16.04 6.70
CA VAL A 130 -13.71 16.46 5.57
C VAL A 130 -14.65 17.59 5.97
N ALA A 131 -15.28 17.52 7.15
CA ALA A 131 -16.14 18.58 7.66
C ALA A 131 -15.36 19.90 7.89
N THR A 132 -14.14 19.80 8.43
CA THR A 132 -13.24 20.94 8.66
C THR A 132 -12.86 21.63 7.34
N LEU A 133 -12.56 20.84 6.30
CA LEU A 133 -12.28 21.32 4.95
C LEU A 133 -13.50 22.02 4.34
N ILE A 134 -14.67 21.37 4.39
CA ILE A 134 -15.92 21.90 3.83
C ILE A 134 -16.33 23.20 4.53
N ALA A 135 -16.06 23.35 5.82
CA ALA A 135 -16.35 24.57 6.57
C ALA A 135 -15.60 25.82 6.03
N GLN A 136 -14.54 25.63 5.22
CA GLN A 136 -13.82 26.73 4.56
C GLN A 136 -14.50 27.20 3.27
N CYS A 137 -15.52 26.48 2.79
CA CYS A 137 -16.28 26.85 1.59
C CYS A 137 -17.45 27.75 1.99
N GLY A 138 -17.38 29.03 1.58
CA GLY A 138 -18.44 30.00 1.80
C GLY A 138 -19.72 29.70 1.01
N ARG A 139 -20.71 30.61 1.10
CA ARG A 139 -21.94 30.51 0.30
C ARG A 139 -21.62 30.51 -1.20
N GLY A 140 -22.27 29.63 -1.95
CA GLY A 140 -22.08 29.48 -3.39
C GLY A 140 -20.85 28.67 -3.79
N LEU A 141 -20.13 28.06 -2.83
CA LEU A 141 -19.02 27.15 -3.07
C LEU A 141 -19.39 25.72 -2.67
N MET A 142 -19.05 24.76 -3.53
CA MET A 142 -19.25 23.33 -3.29
C MET A 142 -17.92 22.59 -3.37
N ALA A 143 -17.62 21.75 -2.37
CA ALA A 143 -16.41 20.96 -2.35
C ALA A 143 -16.68 19.50 -2.77
N SER A 144 -15.78 18.95 -3.55
CA SER A 144 -15.71 17.52 -3.88
C SER A 144 -14.28 17.04 -3.70
N GLY A 145 -14.08 15.79 -3.29
CA GLY A 145 -12.74 15.30 -2.97
C GLY A 145 -12.71 14.00 -2.19
N ALA A 146 -11.55 13.72 -1.62
CA ALA A 146 -11.31 12.54 -0.81
C ALA A 146 -10.33 12.83 0.33
N PHE A 147 -10.56 12.17 1.47
CA PHE A 147 -9.58 12.00 2.53
C PHE A 147 -9.24 10.51 2.62
N GLU A 148 -7.97 10.18 2.40
CA GLU A 148 -7.43 8.83 2.49
C GLU A 148 -6.35 8.72 3.57
N THR A 149 -6.34 7.59 4.27
CA THR A 149 -5.25 7.16 5.16
C THR A 149 -4.92 5.72 4.84
N ALA A 150 -3.65 5.42 4.63
CA ALA A 150 -3.19 4.09 4.29
C ALA A 150 -1.98 3.71 5.15
N ALA A 151 -1.84 2.41 5.35
CA ALA A 151 -0.70 1.80 5.99
C ALA A 151 -0.34 0.52 5.24
N SER A 152 0.95 0.24 5.15
CA SER A 152 1.44 -0.93 4.44
C SER A 152 2.67 -1.51 5.11
N GLU A 153 2.96 -2.76 4.80
CA GLU A 153 4.25 -3.38 5.06
C GLU A 153 4.69 -4.17 3.83
N VAL A 154 5.97 -4.06 3.51
CA VAL A 154 6.59 -4.74 2.39
C VAL A 154 7.72 -5.59 2.93
N GLY A 155 7.76 -6.86 2.54
CA GLY A 155 8.82 -7.80 2.89
C GLY A 155 9.42 -8.46 1.65
N LEU A 156 10.72 -8.65 1.63
CA LEU A 156 11.42 -9.44 0.60
C LEU A 156 12.27 -10.50 1.28
N LEU A 157 12.15 -11.74 0.82
CA LEU A 157 12.93 -12.88 1.27
C LEU A 157 13.44 -13.67 0.09
N ASN A 158 14.68 -14.14 0.11
CA ASN A 158 15.16 -15.02 -0.94
C ASN A 158 16.12 -16.11 -0.44
N THR A 159 16.39 -17.08 -1.31
CA THR A 159 17.26 -18.24 -1.03
C THR A 159 18.75 -17.89 -0.96
N GLU A 160 19.17 -16.71 -1.41
CA GLU A 160 20.53 -16.20 -1.20
C GLU A 160 20.74 -15.70 0.25
N GLY A 161 19.66 -15.60 1.03
CA GLY A 161 19.69 -15.20 2.44
C GLY A 161 19.33 -13.73 2.67
N GLN A 162 18.88 -13.00 1.65
CA GLN A 162 18.36 -11.65 1.84
C GLN A 162 17.04 -11.70 2.61
N PHE A 163 16.89 -10.80 3.58
CA PHE A 163 15.63 -10.46 4.22
C PHE A 163 15.56 -8.95 4.39
N CYS A 164 14.53 -8.30 3.85
CA CYS A 164 14.16 -6.94 4.25
C CYS A 164 12.68 -6.87 4.55
N TRP A 165 12.31 -6.00 5.48
CA TRP A 165 10.93 -5.74 5.83
C TRP A 165 10.83 -4.31 6.35
N ALA A 166 9.83 -3.56 5.88
CA ALA A 166 9.60 -2.20 6.31
C ALA A 166 8.10 -1.88 6.29
N PRO A 167 7.55 -1.30 7.37
CA PRO A 167 6.21 -0.76 7.40
C PRO A 167 6.22 0.74 7.04
N SER A 168 5.12 1.25 6.51
CA SER A 168 4.94 2.66 6.21
C SER A 168 3.50 3.12 6.37
N THR A 169 3.29 4.41 6.61
CA THR A 169 1.98 5.06 6.61
C THR A 169 1.96 6.27 5.71
N GLN A 170 0.76 6.64 5.27
CA GLN A 170 0.52 7.88 4.55
C GLN A 170 -0.91 8.39 4.80
N ALA A 171 -1.07 9.70 4.68
CA ALA A 171 -2.35 10.38 4.69
C ALA A 171 -2.40 11.40 3.54
N SER A 172 -3.55 11.50 2.89
CA SER A 172 -3.75 12.45 1.82
C SER A 172 -5.15 13.05 1.84
N VAL A 173 -5.24 14.31 1.42
CA VAL A 173 -6.50 15.01 1.21
C VAL A 173 -6.42 15.70 -0.14
N THR A 174 -7.41 15.48 -0.98
CA THR A 174 -7.57 16.15 -2.27
C THR A 174 -8.96 16.78 -2.35
N THR A 175 -9.04 17.99 -2.90
CA THR A 175 -10.32 18.65 -3.12
C THR A 175 -10.32 19.56 -4.33
N VAL A 176 -11.46 19.60 -5.00
CA VAL A 176 -11.87 20.64 -5.94
C VAL A 176 -13.07 21.37 -5.33
N VAL A 177 -12.98 22.70 -5.28
CA VAL A 177 -14.09 23.58 -4.92
C VAL A 177 -14.59 24.26 -6.19
N THR A 178 -15.90 24.27 -6.42
CA THR A 178 -16.55 24.93 -7.56
C THR A 178 -17.48 26.04 -7.08
N ALA A 179 -17.52 27.15 -7.82
CA ALA A 179 -18.42 28.27 -7.55
C ALA A 179 -19.68 28.25 -8.44
N ASP A 180 -20.84 28.64 -7.89
CA ASP A 180 -22.12 28.70 -8.61
C ASP A 180 -22.07 29.63 -9.84
N GLU A 181 -21.33 30.73 -9.73
CA GLU A 181 -21.16 31.74 -10.80
C GLU A 181 -20.06 31.35 -11.81
N GLY A 182 -19.47 30.17 -11.67
CA GLY A 182 -18.35 29.67 -12.46
C GLY A 182 -17.01 29.90 -11.78
N GLY A 183 -16.04 29.02 -12.07
CA GLY A 183 -14.74 29.00 -11.40
C GLY A 183 -14.53 27.70 -10.61
N SER A 184 -13.26 27.31 -10.47
CA SER A 184 -12.90 26.12 -9.70
C SER A 184 -11.49 26.23 -9.14
N GLY A 185 -11.32 25.77 -7.91
CA GLY A 185 -10.05 25.75 -7.20
C GLY A 185 -9.67 24.35 -6.75
N PHE A 186 -8.45 23.93 -7.05
CA PHE A 186 -7.90 22.64 -6.65
C PHE A 186 -6.84 22.79 -5.55
N ALA A 187 -6.85 21.87 -4.59
CA ALA A 187 -5.81 21.72 -3.59
C ALA A 187 -5.65 20.26 -3.18
N GLU A 188 -4.40 19.87 -2.92
CA GLU A 188 -4.08 18.56 -2.36
C GLU A 188 -2.94 18.64 -1.35
N THR A 189 -2.90 17.67 -0.45
CA THR A 189 -1.75 17.44 0.44
C THR A 189 -1.52 15.95 0.59
N PHE A 190 -0.25 15.60 0.80
CA PHE A 190 0.22 14.25 1.08
C PHE A 190 1.26 14.32 2.18
N ALA A 191 1.18 13.41 3.14
CA ALA A 191 2.13 13.31 4.22
C ALA A 191 2.31 11.86 4.69
N SER A 192 3.45 11.57 5.31
CA SER A 192 3.71 10.28 5.97
C SER A 192 2.84 10.07 7.22
N THR A 193 2.40 11.17 7.84
CA THR A 193 1.58 11.12 9.06
C THR A 193 0.31 11.96 8.92
N LEU A 194 -0.74 11.55 9.61
CA LEU A 194 -2.00 12.28 9.71
C LEU A 194 -1.81 13.64 10.38
N ALA A 195 -0.86 13.76 11.32
CA ALA A 195 -0.59 15.00 12.05
C ALA A 195 -0.08 16.14 11.16
N GLU A 196 0.52 15.82 10.02
CA GLU A 196 1.03 16.77 9.03
C GLU A 196 -0.03 17.20 8.01
N VAL A 197 -1.21 16.58 8.03
CA VAL A 197 -2.34 16.92 7.16
C VAL A 197 -3.19 17.99 7.85
N ASP A 198 -3.32 19.15 7.19
CA ASP A 198 -4.21 20.24 7.61
C ASP A 198 -5.38 20.39 6.61
N PRO A 199 -6.55 19.76 6.88
CA PRO A 199 -7.72 19.86 6.02
C PRO A 199 -8.27 21.30 5.91
N GLU A 200 -8.08 22.12 6.95
CA GLU A 200 -8.50 23.52 6.95
C GLU A 200 -7.69 24.31 5.93
N ALA A 201 -6.36 24.20 5.96
CA ALA A 201 -5.51 24.86 4.98
C ALA A 201 -5.78 24.39 3.55
N VAL A 202 -6.04 23.11 3.34
CA VAL A 202 -6.41 22.56 2.03
C VAL A 202 -7.73 23.17 1.54
N GLY A 203 -8.77 23.17 2.36
CA GLY A 203 -10.07 23.74 2.04
C GLY A 203 -10.00 25.24 1.73
N ARG A 204 -9.34 26.00 2.60
CA ARG A 204 -9.14 27.45 2.41
C ARG A 204 -8.40 27.76 1.10
N ARG A 205 -7.36 26.99 0.78
CA ARG A 205 -6.58 27.16 -0.45
C ARG A 205 -7.39 26.85 -1.70
N ALA A 206 -8.21 25.79 -1.69
CA ALA A 206 -9.09 25.48 -2.81
C ALA A 206 -10.18 26.54 -2.97
N ALA A 207 -10.84 26.94 -1.88
CA ALA A 207 -11.87 27.97 -1.89
C ALA A 207 -11.34 29.33 -2.37
N THR A 208 -10.10 29.70 -2.03
CA THR A 208 -9.48 30.96 -2.50
C THR A 208 -9.19 30.95 -4.01
N LYS A 209 -8.98 29.77 -4.60
CA LYS A 209 -8.71 29.61 -6.04
C LYS A 209 -9.98 29.51 -6.88
N ALA A 210 -11.10 29.12 -6.26
CA ALA A 210 -12.39 28.93 -6.91
C ALA A 210 -13.04 30.27 -7.24
#